data_AF-A0A359M3I2-F1
#
_entry.id   AF-A0A359M3I2-F1
#
_cell.length_a   1.000
_cell.length_b   1.000
_cell.length_c   1.000
_cell.angle_alpha   90.00
_cell.angle_beta   90.00
_cell.angle_gamma   90.00
#
_symmetry.space_group_name_H-M   'P 1'
#
loop_
_entity.id
_entity.type
_entity.pdbx_description
1 polymer ?
#
loop_
_entity_poly.entity_id
_entity_poly.type
_entity_poly.pdbx_seq_one_letter_code
_entity_poly.pdbx_strand_id
1 'polypeptide(L)'
;MKALIVDDEPIARQVLREALEDFPEVDLVGEASNGVEAVEQVVKCDPDVVFLDLQMPELDGLAVARALRNRKLPLIVYVTAFDKHALEAFEAGGG
;
A
#
# COMPACT_ATOMS: atom_id res chain seq x y z
N MET A 1 -0.10 16.89 -2.35
CA MET A 1 0.35 15.89 -1.36
C MET A 1 0.87 14.69 -2.13
N LYS A 2 2.09 14.25 -1.90
CA LYS A 2 2.68 13.10 -2.60
C LYS A 2 2.26 11.79 -1.94
N ALA A 3 1.66 10.89 -2.69
CA ALA A 3 1.25 9.57 -2.23
C ALA A 3 2.08 8.46 -2.88
N LEU A 4 2.34 7.41 -2.11
CA LEU A 4 2.91 6.14 -2.58
C LEU A 4 1.94 5.02 -2.23
N ILE A 5 1.68 4.11 -3.16
CA ILE A 5 0.88 2.89 -2.91
C ILE A 5 1.82 1.69 -2.82
N VAL A 6 1.63 0.84 -1.81
CA VAL A 6 2.44 -0.35 -1.55
C VAL A 6 1.50 -1.50 -1.24
N ASP A 7 1.41 -2.45 -2.17
CA ASP A 7 0.54 -3.63 -2.07
C ASP A 7 1.07 -4.66 -3.08
N ASP A 8 1.15 -5.95 -2.73
CA ASP A 8 1.64 -6.98 -3.65
C ASP A 8 0.60 -7.33 -4.72
N GLU A 9 -0.69 -7.10 -4.45
CA GLU A 9 -1.78 -7.41 -5.34
C GLU A 9 -2.00 -6.30 -6.39
N PRO A 10 -1.82 -6.56 -7.70
CA PRO A 10 -1.97 -5.53 -8.73
C PRO A 10 -3.37 -4.92 -8.80
N ILE A 11 -4.40 -5.72 -8.48
CA ILE A 11 -5.80 -5.27 -8.47
C ILE A 11 -6.04 -4.28 -7.32
N ALA A 12 -5.49 -4.53 -6.14
CA ALA A 12 -5.61 -3.61 -5.01
C ALA A 12 -4.94 -2.26 -5.30
N ARG A 13 -3.73 -2.27 -5.89
CA ARG A 13 -3.07 -1.04 -6.35
C ARG A 13 -3.90 -0.28 -7.39
N GLN A 14 -4.48 -1.01 -8.33
CA GLN A 14 -5.35 -0.44 -9.37
C GLN A 14 -6.56 0.28 -8.75
N VAL A 15 -7.26 -0.38 -7.82
CA VAL A 15 -8.43 0.18 -7.12
C VAL A 15 -8.04 1.42 -6.31
N LEU A 16 -6.93 1.37 -5.56
CA LEU A 16 -6.46 2.51 -4.80
C LEU A 16 -6.07 3.68 -5.71
N ARG A 17 -5.40 3.41 -6.82
CA ARG A 17 -5.05 4.44 -7.80
C ARG A 17 -6.28 5.13 -8.37
N GLU A 18 -7.27 4.35 -8.80
CA GLU A 18 -8.55 4.89 -9.29
C GLU A 18 -9.25 5.73 -8.20
N ALA A 19 -9.26 5.27 -6.95
CA ALA A 19 -9.83 6.03 -5.84
C ALA A 19 -9.10 7.35 -5.57
N LEU A 20 -7.78 7.42 -5.84
CA LEU A 20 -7.01 8.66 -5.71
C LEU A 20 -7.27 9.66 -6.84
N GLU A 21 -7.82 9.24 -7.99
CA GLU A 21 -8.14 10.14 -9.11
C GLU A 21 -9.22 11.18 -8.74
N ASP A 22 -10.07 10.87 -7.75
CA ASP A 22 -11.07 11.80 -7.20
C ASP A 22 -10.46 12.94 -6.36
N PHE A 23 -9.16 12.86 -6.03
CA PHE A 23 -8.44 13.81 -5.19
C PHE A 23 -7.29 14.48 -5.98
N PRO A 24 -7.57 15.52 -6.79
CA PRO A 24 -6.58 16.15 -7.66
C PRO A 24 -5.42 16.83 -6.91
N GLU A 25 -5.54 17.08 -5.61
CA GLU A 25 -4.47 17.54 -4.73
C GLU A 25 -3.46 16.43 -4.36
N VAL A 26 -3.77 15.17 -4.67
CA VAL A 26 -2.90 14.01 -4.45
C VAL A 26 -2.13 13.70 -5.72
N ASP A 27 -0.81 13.66 -5.59
CA ASP A 27 0.12 13.28 -6.66
C ASP A 27 0.64 11.87 -6.34
N LEU A 28 0.23 10.86 -7.12
CA LEU A 28 0.73 9.49 -6.96
C LEU A 28 2.14 9.40 -7.55
N VAL A 29 3.14 9.46 -6.67
CA VAL A 29 4.56 9.55 -7.06
C VAL A 29 5.22 8.20 -7.28
N GLY A 30 4.51 7.10 -7.02
CA GLY A 30 5.00 5.76 -7.29
C GLY A 30 4.12 4.65 -6.73
N GLU A 31 4.48 3.43 -7.09
CA GLU A 31 3.89 2.19 -6.60
C GLU A 31 5.01 1.22 -6.23
N ALA A 32 4.74 0.31 -5.30
CA ALA A 32 5.63 -0.79 -4.95
C ALA A 32 4.83 -2.07 -4.72
N SER A 33 5.44 -3.21 -5.08
CA SER A 33 4.83 -4.54 -5.03
C SER A 33 5.30 -5.41 -3.86
N ASN A 34 6.26 -4.92 -3.08
CA ASN A 34 6.82 -5.62 -1.92
C ASN A 34 7.55 -4.62 -1.02
N GLY A 35 7.88 -5.05 0.19
CA GLY A 35 8.49 -4.14 1.16
C GLY A 35 9.89 -3.63 0.82
N VAL A 36 10.69 -4.36 0.02
CA VAL A 36 12.03 -3.88 -0.41
C VAL A 36 11.87 -2.70 -1.36
N GLU A 37 11.05 -2.88 -2.41
CA GLU A 37 10.70 -1.82 -3.35
C GLU A 37 10.03 -0.64 -2.62
N ALA A 38 9.19 -0.91 -1.62
CA ALA A 38 8.54 0.12 -0.83
C ALA A 38 9.55 1.04 -0.15
N VAL A 39 10.58 0.47 0.51
CA VAL A 39 11.63 1.27 1.15
C VAL A 39 12.39 2.09 0.12
N GLU A 40 12.76 1.49 -1.02
CA GLU A 40 13.47 2.20 -2.10
C GLU A 40 12.66 3.37 -2.67
N GLN A 41 11.37 3.16 -2.95
CA GLN A 41 10.47 4.18 -3.46
C GLN A 41 10.23 5.31 -2.45
N VAL A 42 10.11 4.99 -1.16
CA VAL A 42 10.03 6.03 -0.12
C VAL A 42 11.29 6.90 -0.11
N VAL A 43 12.48 6.31 -0.27
CA VAL A 43 13.73 7.10 -0.36
C VAL A 43 13.73 7.99 -1.60
N LYS A 44 13.33 7.42 -2.74
CA LYS A 44 13.46 8.06 -4.04
C LYS A 44 12.44 9.18 -4.23
N CYS A 45 11.21 8.96 -3.80
CA CYS A 45 10.09 9.85 -4.09
C CYS A 45 9.77 10.84 -2.95
N ASP A 46 10.29 10.59 -1.74
CA ASP A 46 10.03 11.38 -0.52
C ASP A 46 8.53 11.72 -0.37
N PRO A 47 7.65 10.69 -0.27
CA PRO A 47 6.21 10.91 -0.23
C PRO A 47 5.77 11.56 1.09
N ASP A 48 4.61 12.22 1.08
CA ASP A 48 3.96 12.75 2.28
C ASP A 48 3.14 11.65 2.98
N VAL A 49 2.55 10.75 2.20
CA VAL A 49 1.71 9.63 2.66
C VAL A 49 2.04 8.34 1.92
N VAL A 50 2.00 7.21 2.64
CA VAL A 50 2.17 5.87 2.08
C VAL A 50 0.94 5.04 2.45
N PHE A 51 0.22 4.55 1.44
CA PHE A 51 -0.80 3.52 1.58
C PHE A 51 -0.10 2.17 1.55
N LEU A 52 -0.13 1.44 2.66
CA LEU A 52 0.71 0.27 2.88
C LEU A 52 -0.14 -0.93 3.27
N ASP A 53 -0.10 -1.98 2.45
CA ASP A 53 -0.69 -3.25 2.82
C ASP A 53 0.05 -3.86 4.03
N LEU A 54 -0.73 -4.41 4.97
CA LEU A 54 -0.18 -5.11 6.12
C LEU A 54 0.29 -6.53 5.77
N GLN A 55 -0.29 -7.18 4.75
CA GLN A 55 -0.12 -8.59 4.49
C GLN A 55 0.62 -8.89 3.18
N MET A 56 1.83 -8.36 3.01
CA MET A 56 2.67 -8.68 1.86
C MET A 56 3.60 -9.90 2.10
N PRO A 57 3.89 -10.70 1.06
CA PRO A 57 4.93 -11.74 1.09
C PRO A 57 6.31 -11.17 1.42
N GLU A 58 7.15 -11.98 2.10
CA GLU A 58 8.57 -11.72 2.42
C GLU A 58 8.84 -10.58 3.42
N LEU A 59 8.29 -9.38 3.20
CA LEU A 59 8.46 -8.22 4.08
C LEU A 59 7.10 -7.54 4.35
N ASP A 60 6.50 -7.91 5.48
CA ASP A 60 5.26 -7.34 6.04
C ASP A 60 5.35 -5.80 6.16
N GLY A 61 4.24 -5.09 5.93
CA GLY A 61 4.14 -3.63 6.04
C GLY A 61 4.62 -3.06 7.40
N LEU A 62 4.53 -3.83 8.48
CA LEU A 62 5.13 -3.44 9.77
C LEU A 62 6.66 -3.39 9.72
N ALA A 63 7.29 -4.29 8.97
CA ALA A 63 8.74 -4.31 8.79
C ALA A 63 9.21 -3.15 7.91
N VAL A 64 8.43 -2.76 6.89
CA VAL A 64 8.64 -1.54 6.10
C VAL A 64 8.61 -0.30 6.99
N ALA A 65 7.57 -0.14 7.81
CA ALA A 65 7.45 0.99 8.74
C ALA A 65 8.65 1.07 9.73
N ARG A 66 9.13 -0.09 10.21
CA ARG A 66 10.33 -0.16 11.07
C ARG A 66 11.60 0.24 10.33
N ALA A 67 11.77 -0.19 9.09
CA ALA A 67 12.93 0.15 8.26
C ALA A 67 13.04 1.67 8.01
N LEU A 68 11.90 2.36 7.97
CA LEU A 68 11.82 3.80 7.75
C LEU A 68 11.95 4.64 9.03
N ARG A 69 11.99 4.03 10.22
CA ARG A 69 11.92 4.71 11.54
C ARG A 69 13.06 5.72 11.81
N ASN A 70 14.21 5.55 11.17
CA ASN A 70 15.35 6.46 11.33
C ASN A 70 15.31 7.68 10.40
N ARG A 71 14.18 7.91 9.71
CA ARG A 71 13.97 9.02 8.79
C ARG A 71 12.74 9.83 9.19
N LYS A 72 12.53 10.97 8.52
CA LYS A 72 11.23 11.64 8.54
C LYS A 72 10.23 10.67 7.93
N LEU A 73 9.39 10.07 8.78
CA LEU A 73 8.41 9.12 8.34
C LEU A 73 7.29 9.86 7.60
N PRO A 74 6.89 9.40 6.40
CA PRO A 74 5.61 9.80 5.83
C PRO A 74 4.48 9.38 6.76
N LEU A 75 3.29 9.96 6.58
CA LEU A 75 2.08 9.40 7.17
C LEU A 75 1.86 8.00 6.59
N ILE A 76 1.73 6.98 7.44
CA ILE A 76 1.43 5.62 6.99
C ILE A 76 -0.04 5.35 7.21
N VAL A 77 -0.75 5.03 6.13
CA VAL A 77 -2.12 4.56 6.13
C VAL A 77 -2.10 3.07 5.82
N TYR A 78 -2.39 2.25 6.82
CA TYR A 78 -2.47 0.81 6.61
C TYR A 78 -3.75 0.48 5.84
N VAL A 79 -3.58 -0.15 4.69
CA VAL A 79 -4.66 -0.72 3.91
C VAL A 79 -4.67 -2.21 4.24
N THR A 80 -5.82 -2.75 4.61
CA THR A 80 -5.92 -4.16 4.96
C THR A 80 -7.27 -4.63 4.45
N ALA A 81 -7.29 -5.72 3.70
CA ALA A 81 -8.50 -6.51 3.60
C ALA A 81 -8.69 -7.18 4.97
N PHE A 82 -9.62 -6.69 5.80
CA PHE A 82 -10.03 -7.44 6.98
C PHE A 82 -10.79 -8.67 6.49
N ASP A 83 -10.08 -9.77 6.28
CA ASP A 83 -10.67 -10.94 5.65
C ASP A 83 -11.52 -11.73 6.65
N LYS A 84 -12.69 -11.18 6.96
CA LYS A 84 -13.77 -11.93 7.64
C LYS A 84 -14.88 -12.37 6.68
N HIS A 85 -14.80 -12.01 5.40
CA HIS A 85 -15.84 -12.27 4.41
C HIS A 85 -15.36 -12.74 3.02
N ALA A 86 -14.07 -12.70 2.65
CA ALA A 86 -13.63 -13.37 1.42
C ALA A 86 -13.69 -14.90 1.57
N LEU A 87 -13.55 -15.42 2.80
CA LEU A 87 -13.80 -16.83 3.14
C LEU A 87 -15.28 -17.24 2.87
N GLU A 88 -16.25 -16.38 3.17
CA GLU A 88 -17.67 -16.68 2.93
C GLU A 88 -18.08 -16.46 1.46
N ALA A 89 -17.47 -15.52 0.75
CA ALA A 89 -17.74 -15.27 -0.67
C ALA A 89 -17.13 -16.34 -1.60
N PHE A 90 -15.98 -16.91 -1.24
CA PHE A 90 -15.40 -18.06 -1.96
C PHE A 90 -16.19 -19.35 -1.74
N GLU A 91 -16.79 -19.54 -0.55
CA GLU A 91 -17.64 -20.71 -0.25
C GLU A 91 -19.07 -20.59 -0.82
N ALA A 92 -19.58 -19.39 -1.08
CA ALA A 92 -20.99 -19.16 -1.42
C ALA A 92 -21.33 -19.02 -2.93
N GLY A 93 -20.38 -18.80 -3.85
CA GLY A 93 -20.75 -18.79 -5.27
C GLY A 93 -19.66 -18.43 -6.29
N GLY A 94 -19.28 -19.40 -7.13
CA GLY A 94 -18.50 -19.10 -8.34
C GLY A 94 -17.92 -20.30 -9.10
N GLY A 95 -18.69 -21.39 -9.25
CA GLY A 95 -18.38 -22.54 -10.12
C GLY A 95 -19.66 -23.27 -10.52
#